data_AF-A0A7W0GCQ7-F1
#
_entry.id   AF-A0A7W0GCQ7-F1
#
_cell.length_a   1.000
_cell.length_b   1.000
_cell.length_c   1.000
_cell.angle_alpha   90.00
_cell.angle_beta   90.00
_cell.angle_gamma   90.00
#
_symmetry.space_group_name_H-M   'P 1'
#
loop_
_entity.id
_entity.type
_entity.pdbx_description
1 polymer ?
#
loop_
_entity_poly.entity_id
_entity_poly.type
_entity_poly.pdbx_seq_one_letter_code
_entity_poly.pdbx_strand_id
1 'polypeptide(L)'
;MDIAAEYVRLGLRFDRIEEGFVDAYTGDPAVRAAVLDESSPEPAELARRARELLAELPSAGLAPDRAAYLQAQLTGLECSARKFAGQDVGFVEEVAAYFQVDITAGAESDYVAAHDALDALLPGPGALAERYAVHRRLDECPPDRLETVVHELSGALRERVRQDYGLPEVETVQYDVVTDKPWSGFNYYLGDYRSQVAINADLPHRLSQLPHLVAHESYPGHHTEHCRKERGLVERDHQVEHTIFLVNTPECLMAEGLADLGVTATIGRGWGPWAQEILADLGLRIDGELAEAVAGASAGLDRVRQDAALMLHDRHATEDDVVAFLRQWLLVPEDRARQMLRFLAHPLWRAYTSTYVEGYRLLSAWLAARPAGTPLADRFLRLLDEPLTPAAVRAELAA
;
A
#
# COMPACT_ATOMS: atom_id res chain seq x y z
N MET A 1 13.71 6.84 29.54
CA MET A 1 12.85 5.76 29.00
C MET A 1 13.28 5.52 27.57
N ASP A 2 13.33 4.27 27.11
CA ASP A 2 13.58 3.98 25.69
C ASP A 2 12.26 4.08 24.93
N ILE A 3 12.05 5.20 24.24
CA ILE A 3 10.78 5.48 23.56
C ILE A 3 10.53 4.53 22.39
N ALA A 4 11.57 4.15 21.65
CA ALA A 4 11.44 3.25 20.51
C ALA A 4 11.03 1.84 20.98
N ALA A 5 11.66 1.33 22.05
CA ALA A 5 11.26 0.05 22.63
C ALA A 5 9.85 0.09 23.25
N GLU A 6 9.42 1.22 23.79
CA GLU A 6 8.05 1.40 24.30
C GLU A 6 7.02 1.52 23.17
N TYR A 7 7.36 2.13 22.04
CA TYR A 7 6.55 2.16 20.83
C TYR A 7 6.28 0.74 20.30
N VAL A 8 7.32 -0.11 20.21
CA VAL A 8 7.17 -1.51 19.78
C VAL A 8 6.24 -2.28 20.71
N ARG A 9 6.42 -2.18 22.03
CA ARG A 9 5.52 -2.83 23.00
C ARG A 9 4.10 -2.29 22.92
N LEU A 10 3.94 -0.99 22.71
CA LEU A 10 2.63 -0.37 22.53
C LEU A 10 1.94 -0.96 21.29
N GLY A 11 2.61 -1.02 20.14
CA GLY A 11 2.08 -1.64 18.91
C GLY A 11 1.65 -3.10 19.11
N LEU A 12 2.48 -3.92 19.78
CA LEU A 12 2.14 -5.31 20.11
C LEU A 12 0.89 -5.43 21.01
N ARG A 13 0.61 -4.43 21.87
CA ARG A 13 -0.62 -4.41 22.67
C ARG A 13 -1.86 -4.09 21.84
N PHE A 14 -1.73 -3.31 20.76
CA PHE A 14 -2.85 -3.06 19.84
C PHE A 14 -3.31 -4.33 19.13
N ASP A 15 -2.39 -5.22 18.79
CA ASP A 15 -2.72 -6.52 18.16
C ASP A 15 -3.53 -7.44 19.08
N ARG A 16 -3.47 -7.21 20.40
CA ARG A 16 -4.32 -7.89 21.40
C ARG A 16 -5.71 -7.27 21.54
N ILE A 17 -5.93 -6.08 20.98
CA ILE A 17 -7.26 -5.44 20.88
C ILE A 17 -7.95 -5.86 19.58
N GLU A 18 -7.23 -5.76 18.46
CA GLU A 18 -7.71 -6.08 17.12
C GLU A 18 -6.64 -6.90 16.40
N GLU A 19 -6.93 -8.16 16.10
CA GLU A 19 -6.00 -9.06 15.41
C GLU A 19 -5.68 -8.52 14.01
N GLY A 20 -4.40 -8.49 13.65
CA GLY A 20 -3.94 -7.96 12.37
C GLY A 20 -3.61 -6.46 12.43
N PHE A 21 -3.63 -5.86 13.62
CA PHE A 21 -3.11 -4.51 13.79
C PHE A 21 -1.59 -4.46 13.57
N VAL A 22 -0.88 -5.52 13.97
CA VAL A 22 0.52 -5.73 13.62
C VAL A 22 0.59 -6.52 12.31
N ASP A 23 0.99 -5.84 11.25
CA ASP A 23 1.16 -6.43 9.92
C ASP A 23 2.38 -7.37 9.88
N ALA A 24 3.51 -6.88 10.42
CA ALA A 24 4.75 -7.65 10.54
C ALA A 24 5.47 -7.33 11.86
N TYR A 25 6.13 -8.33 12.44
CA TYR A 25 7.04 -8.16 13.56
C TYR A 25 8.23 -9.10 13.45
N THR A 26 9.42 -8.50 13.37
CA THR A 26 10.70 -9.21 13.19
C THR A 26 11.66 -8.95 14.36
N GLY A 27 11.17 -8.30 15.43
CA GLY A 27 11.93 -8.05 16.64
C GLY A 27 12.05 -9.30 17.53
N ASP A 28 12.65 -9.13 18.70
CA ASP A 28 12.87 -10.22 19.66
C ASP A 28 11.54 -10.91 20.06
N PRO A 29 11.37 -12.21 19.76
CA PRO A 29 10.18 -12.97 20.13
C PRO A 29 9.85 -12.93 21.63
N ALA A 30 10.85 -12.73 22.50
CA ALA A 30 10.64 -12.59 23.94
C ALA A 30 9.83 -11.33 24.30
N VAL A 31 9.94 -10.24 23.52
CA VAL A 31 9.15 -9.03 23.72
C VAL A 31 7.68 -9.29 23.41
N ARG A 32 7.39 -9.98 22.30
CA ARG A 32 6.02 -10.40 21.95
C ARG A 32 5.45 -11.34 23.02
N ALA A 33 6.22 -12.33 23.46
CA ALA A 33 5.80 -13.24 24.53
C ALA A 33 5.47 -12.49 25.84
N ALA A 34 6.32 -11.53 26.23
CA ALA A 34 6.08 -10.71 27.42
C ALA A 34 4.79 -9.89 27.31
N VAL A 35 4.49 -9.28 26.15
CA VAL A 35 3.25 -8.52 25.94
C VAL A 35 2.02 -9.42 25.94
N LEU A 36 2.13 -10.66 25.46
CA LEU A 36 1.05 -11.65 25.51
C LEU A 36 0.71 -12.09 26.94
N ASP A 37 1.72 -12.15 27.81
CA ASP A 37 1.58 -12.50 29.24
C ASP A 37 1.00 -11.35 30.11
N GLU A 38 0.91 -10.12 29.58
CA GLU A 38 0.29 -8.99 30.27
C GLU A 38 -1.23 -9.18 30.43
N SER A 39 -1.86 -8.46 31.36
CA SER A 39 -3.32 -8.34 31.42
C SER A 39 -3.90 -7.82 30.09
N SER A 40 -5.18 -8.08 29.83
CA SER A 40 -5.87 -7.51 28.66
C SER A 40 -5.66 -6.00 28.60
N PRO A 41 -5.25 -5.45 27.44
CA PRO A 41 -5.05 -4.02 27.31
C PRO A 41 -6.40 -3.29 27.35
N GLU A 42 -6.40 -2.12 27.97
CA GLU A 42 -7.55 -1.21 27.99
C GLU A 42 -7.28 -0.08 26.99
N PRO A 43 -8.13 0.12 25.95
CA PRO A 43 -7.88 1.12 24.91
C PRO A 43 -7.61 2.54 25.43
N ALA A 44 -8.34 2.97 26.47
CA ALA A 44 -8.13 4.28 27.08
C ALA A 44 -6.71 4.44 27.71
N GLU A 45 -6.16 3.36 28.26
CA GLU A 45 -4.80 3.33 28.79
C GLU A 45 -3.75 3.33 27.67
N LEU A 46 -4.02 2.65 26.55
CA LEU A 46 -3.15 2.72 25.36
C LEU A 46 -3.10 4.15 24.81
N ALA A 47 -4.23 4.86 24.76
CA ALA A 47 -4.27 6.27 24.34
C ALA A 47 -3.48 7.17 25.30
N ARG A 48 -3.62 6.97 26.62
CA ARG A 48 -2.81 7.68 27.62
C ARG A 48 -1.33 7.40 27.41
N ARG A 49 -0.96 6.14 27.20
CA ARG A 49 0.44 5.74 26.99
C ARG A 49 1.02 6.37 25.73
N ALA A 50 0.30 6.36 24.61
CA ALA A 50 0.72 7.03 23.38
C ALA A 50 1.00 8.53 23.62
N ARG A 51 0.10 9.24 24.33
CA ARG A 51 0.30 10.66 24.66
C ARG A 51 1.51 10.91 25.56
N GLU A 52 1.80 10.03 26.51
CA GLU A 52 3.00 10.12 27.34
C GLU A 52 4.28 9.96 26.50
N LEU A 53 4.32 8.96 25.61
CA LEU A 53 5.44 8.77 24.70
C LEU A 53 5.66 10.00 23.81
N LEU A 54 4.56 10.57 23.27
CA LEU A 54 4.60 11.81 22.48
C LEU A 54 5.14 13.00 23.28
N ALA A 55 4.75 13.15 24.55
CA ALA A 55 5.21 14.24 25.40
C ALA A 55 6.70 14.12 25.77
N GLU A 56 7.21 12.89 25.93
CA GLU A 56 8.61 12.63 26.25
C GLU A 56 9.54 12.69 25.03
N LEU A 57 9.00 12.48 23.82
CA LEU A 57 9.74 12.38 22.56
C LEU A 57 10.74 13.53 22.30
N PRO A 58 10.40 14.83 22.51
CA PRO A 58 11.36 15.92 22.30
C PRO A 58 12.59 15.87 23.20
N SER A 59 12.50 15.18 24.34
CA SER A 59 13.58 15.02 25.32
C SER A 59 14.38 13.72 25.16
N ALA A 60 14.01 12.87 24.22
CA ALA A 60 14.61 11.54 24.02
C ALA A 60 16.01 11.56 23.41
N GLY A 61 16.46 12.70 22.86
CA GLY A 61 17.78 12.82 22.22
C GLY A 61 17.92 12.02 20.92
N LEU A 62 16.80 11.67 20.27
CA LEU A 62 16.79 10.98 18.98
C LEU A 62 17.18 11.93 17.84
N ALA A 63 17.69 11.35 16.76
CA ALA A 63 17.92 12.09 15.51
C ALA A 63 16.58 12.68 15.00
N PRO A 64 16.59 13.86 14.34
CA PRO A 64 15.37 14.56 13.96
C PRO A 64 14.40 13.75 13.08
N ASP A 65 14.93 12.94 12.15
CA ASP A 65 14.18 12.03 11.29
C ASP A 65 13.51 10.90 12.07
N ARG A 66 14.24 10.23 12.97
CA ARG A 66 13.70 9.19 13.87
C ARG A 66 12.62 9.76 14.81
N ALA A 67 12.85 10.95 15.35
CA ALA A 67 11.85 11.63 16.17
C ALA A 67 10.60 11.98 15.36
N ALA A 68 10.75 12.47 14.12
CA ALA A 68 9.62 12.76 13.25
C ALA A 68 8.83 11.49 12.86
N TYR A 69 9.52 10.38 12.58
CA TYR A 69 8.90 9.08 12.33
C TYR A 69 8.09 8.62 13.54
N LEU A 70 8.70 8.51 14.72
CA LEU A 70 8.00 8.06 15.94
C LEU A 70 6.83 8.97 16.33
N GLN A 71 6.98 10.30 16.17
CA GLN A 71 5.90 11.26 16.39
C GLN A 71 4.70 10.95 15.50
N ALA A 72 4.95 10.67 14.22
CA ALA A 72 3.93 10.37 13.23
C ALA A 72 3.22 9.03 13.55
N GLN A 73 3.99 7.98 13.84
CA GLN A 73 3.46 6.67 14.21
C GLN A 73 2.60 6.73 15.47
N LEU A 74 3.13 7.34 16.54
CA LEU A 74 2.44 7.45 17.84
C LEU A 74 1.16 8.30 17.75
N THR A 75 1.11 9.28 16.85
CA THR A 75 -0.12 10.06 16.59
C THR A 75 -1.22 9.16 16.00
N GLY A 76 -0.88 8.29 15.05
CA GLY A 76 -1.82 7.31 14.49
C GLY A 76 -2.30 6.28 15.54
N LEU A 77 -1.38 5.80 16.38
CA LEU A 77 -1.73 4.90 17.49
C LEU A 77 -2.64 5.58 18.53
N GLU A 78 -2.37 6.82 18.90
CA GLU A 78 -3.22 7.58 19.83
C GLU A 78 -4.66 7.69 19.33
N CYS A 79 -4.84 8.04 18.04
CA CYS A 79 -6.13 8.09 17.38
C CYS A 79 -6.83 6.71 17.37
N SER A 80 -6.10 5.65 17.03
CA SER A 80 -6.61 4.28 17.04
C SER A 80 -7.11 3.87 18.42
N ALA A 81 -6.35 4.17 19.48
CA ALA A 81 -6.75 3.86 20.84
C ALA A 81 -7.98 4.66 21.29
N ARG A 82 -8.11 5.94 20.91
CA ARG A 82 -9.32 6.73 21.16
C ARG A 82 -10.55 6.08 20.51
N LYS A 83 -10.43 5.64 19.25
CA LYS A 83 -11.50 4.92 18.54
C LYS A 83 -11.87 3.60 19.22
N PHE A 84 -10.88 2.78 19.57
CA PHE A 84 -11.13 1.52 20.30
C PHE A 84 -11.73 1.76 21.69
N ALA A 85 -11.49 2.92 22.32
CA ALA A 85 -12.15 3.33 23.55
C ALA A 85 -13.59 3.85 23.35
N GLY A 86 -14.12 3.80 22.12
CA GLY A 86 -15.48 4.25 21.79
C GLY A 86 -15.64 5.76 21.70
N GLN A 87 -14.55 6.52 21.58
CA GLN A 87 -14.63 7.96 21.34
C GLN A 87 -15.07 8.23 19.90
N ASP A 88 -15.89 9.27 19.73
CA ASP A 88 -16.30 9.73 18.41
C ASP A 88 -15.13 10.47 17.74
N VAL A 89 -14.67 9.95 16.60
CA VAL A 89 -13.60 10.52 15.77
C VAL A 89 -14.13 10.54 14.34
N GLY A 90 -14.22 11.73 13.75
CA GLY A 90 -14.70 11.89 12.38
C GLY A 90 -13.77 11.18 11.38
N PHE A 91 -14.32 10.65 10.29
CA PHE A 91 -13.54 9.87 9.32
C PHE A 91 -12.37 10.65 8.70
N VAL A 92 -12.57 11.94 8.41
CA VAL A 92 -11.48 12.80 7.88
C VAL A 92 -10.40 13.06 8.95
N GLU A 93 -10.78 13.27 10.22
CA GLU A 93 -9.83 13.41 11.33
C GLU A 93 -9.03 12.13 11.54
N GLU A 94 -9.70 10.98 11.47
CA GLU A 94 -9.11 9.65 11.54
C GLU A 94 -8.04 9.47 10.45
N VAL A 95 -8.38 9.71 9.18
CA VAL A 95 -7.44 9.59 8.05
C VAL A 95 -6.25 10.55 8.19
N ALA A 96 -6.50 11.78 8.64
CA ALA A 96 -5.43 12.76 8.88
C ALA A 96 -4.47 12.32 9.99
N ALA A 97 -4.99 11.75 11.09
CA ALA A 97 -4.16 11.24 12.17
C ALA A 97 -3.39 9.97 11.77
N TYR A 98 -4.03 9.06 11.03
CA TYR A 98 -3.43 7.80 10.59
C TYR A 98 -2.35 8.01 9.54
N PHE A 99 -2.60 8.86 8.55
CA PHE A 99 -1.77 8.89 7.34
C PHE A 99 -1.14 10.26 7.06
N GLN A 100 -1.35 11.22 7.96
CA GLN A 100 -0.90 12.61 7.80
C GLN A 100 -1.38 13.22 6.48
N VAL A 101 -2.59 12.95 6.02
CA VAL A 101 -3.13 13.52 4.77
C VAL A 101 -4.55 14.04 5.00
N ASP A 102 -4.87 15.15 4.35
CA ASP A 102 -6.23 15.68 4.32
C ASP A 102 -6.94 15.15 3.08
N ILE A 103 -8.01 14.39 3.28
CA ILE A 103 -8.81 13.84 2.18
C ILE A 103 -10.05 14.70 1.92
N THR A 104 -10.35 14.87 0.63
CA THR A 104 -11.59 15.49 0.15
C THR A 104 -12.10 14.68 -1.05
N ALA A 105 -13.36 14.91 -1.44
CA ALA A 105 -13.89 14.28 -2.63
C ALA A 105 -13.17 14.77 -3.90
N GLY A 106 -12.97 13.85 -4.85
CA GLY A 106 -12.49 14.17 -6.19
C GLY A 106 -13.48 15.01 -7.00
N ALA A 107 -13.00 15.56 -8.12
CA ALA A 107 -13.88 16.21 -9.08
C ALA A 107 -14.44 15.15 -10.04
N GLU A 108 -15.76 15.05 -10.17
CA GLU A 108 -16.39 14.11 -11.12
C GLU A 108 -15.93 14.34 -12.56
N SER A 109 -15.49 15.56 -12.91
CA SER A 109 -14.88 15.85 -14.21
C SER A 109 -13.65 15.01 -14.52
N ASP A 110 -12.88 14.62 -13.50
CA ASP A 110 -11.70 13.76 -13.67
C ASP A 110 -12.13 12.33 -14.04
N TYR A 111 -13.24 11.86 -13.45
CA TYR A 111 -13.80 10.54 -13.75
C TYR A 111 -14.43 10.49 -15.14
N VAL A 112 -15.13 11.56 -15.54
CA VAL A 112 -15.65 11.71 -16.91
C VAL A 112 -14.50 11.73 -17.92
N ALA A 113 -13.44 12.49 -17.67
CA ALA A 113 -12.28 12.53 -18.55
C ALA A 113 -11.59 11.15 -18.70
N ALA A 114 -11.52 10.38 -17.61
CA ALA A 114 -11.03 9.01 -17.65
C ALA A 114 -11.95 8.08 -18.46
N HIS A 115 -13.27 8.22 -18.34
CA HIS A 115 -14.23 7.49 -19.18
C HIS A 115 -14.07 7.84 -20.65
N ASP A 116 -13.98 9.13 -21.01
CA ASP A 116 -13.78 9.57 -22.39
C ASP A 116 -12.47 9.03 -22.99
N ALA A 117 -11.39 9.01 -22.20
CA ALA A 117 -10.10 8.45 -22.62
C ALA A 117 -10.20 6.94 -22.85
N LEU A 118 -10.87 6.19 -21.97
CA LEU A 118 -11.13 4.76 -22.15
C LEU A 118 -12.03 4.50 -23.37
N ASP A 119 -13.03 5.35 -23.61
CA ASP A 119 -13.96 5.26 -24.75
C ASP A 119 -13.24 5.38 -26.09
N ALA A 120 -12.25 6.28 -26.17
CA ALA A 120 -11.43 6.46 -27.35
C ALA A 120 -10.46 5.28 -27.61
N LEU A 121 -10.01 4.60 -26.56
CA LEU A 121 -9.05 3.48 -26.66
C LEU A 121 -9.71 2.14 -26.98
N LEU A 122 -10.94 1.92 -26.50
CA LEU A 122 -11.58 0.61 -26.57
C LEU A 122 -12.52 0.50 -27.78
N PRO A 123 -12.17 -0.31 -28.80
CA PRO A 123 -12.94 -0.37 -30.04
C PRO A 123 -14.25 -1.15 -29.87
N GLY A 124 -15.17 -0.94 -30.82
CA GLY A 124 -16.42 -1.70 -30.94
C GLY A 124 -17.67 -0.86 -30.66
N PRO A 125 -18.87 -1.36 -30.99
CA PRO A 125 -20.13 -0.71 -30.65
C PRO A 125 -20.56 -1.00 -29.20
N GLY A 126 -21.51 -0.22 -28.67
CA GLY A 126 -22.13 -0.46 -27.35
C GLY A 126 -21.65 0.50 -26.26
N ALA A 127 -22.09 0.25 -25.03
CA ALA A 127 -21.74 1.09 -23.88
C ALA A 127 -20.28 0.86 -23.43
N LEU A 128 -19.61 1.91 -22.93
CA LEU A 128 -18.23 1.83 -22.45
C LEU A 128 -18.02 0.69 -21.43
N ALA A 129 -18.92 0.56 -20.46
CA ALA A 129 -18.84 -0.50 -19.44
C ALA A 129 -18.81 -1.91 -20.05
N GLU A 130 -19.57 -2.15 -21.13
CA GLU A 130 -19.59 -3.45 -21.82
C GLU A 130 -18.28 -3.70 -22.57
N ARG A 131 -17.79 -2.70 -23.31
CA ARG A 131 -16.51 -2.78 -24.04
C ARG A 131 -15.33 -2.98 -23.10
N TYR A 132 -15.31 -2.26 -21.97
CA TYR A 132 -14.28 -2.41 -20.96
C TYR A 132 -14.33 -3.76 -20.26
N ALA A 133 -15.53 -4.28 -19.97
CA ALA A 133 -15.67 -5.64 -19.44
C ALA A 133 -15.18 -6.71 -20.44
N VAL A 134 -15.41 -6.54 -21.74
CA VAL A 134 -14.85 -7.42 -22.79
C VAL A 134 -13.32 -7.35 -22.79
N HIS A 135 -12.75 -6.14 -22.81
CA HIS A 135 -11.30 -5.96 -22.77
C HIS A 135 -10.68 -6.65 -21.54
N ARG A 136 -11.25 -6.45 -20.35
CA ARG A 136 -10.76 -7.08 -19.11
C ARG A 136 -10.84 -8.61 -19.15
N ARG A 137 -11.89 -9.18 -19.75
CA ARG A 137 -12.03 -10.65 -19.91
C ARG A 137 -11.00 -11.22 -20.88
N LEU A 138 -10.68 -10.51 -21.96
CA LEU A 138 -9.66 -10.95 -22.92
C LEU A 138 -8.25 -10.92 -22.32
N ASP A 139 -8.05 -10.09 -21.31
CA ASP A 139 -6.80 -9.92 -20.57
C ASP A 139 -6.72 -10.86 -19.35
N GLU A 140 -7.68 -11.75 -19.12
CA GLU A 140 -7.65 -12.68 -17.99
C GLU A 140 -6.49 -13.69 -18.12
N CYS A 141 -5.73 -13.83 -17.04
CA CYS A 141 -4.70 -14.84 -16.89
C CYS A 141 -5.38 -16.21 -16.68
N PRO A 142 -5.06 -17.24 -17.49
CA PRO A 142 -5.53 -18.59 -17.22
C PRO A 142 -5.08 -19.05 -15.83
N PRO A 143 -5.98 -19.59 -14.98
CA PRO A 143 -5.64 -19.92 -13.59
C PRO A 143 -4.45 -20.89 -13.44
N ASP A 144 -4.30 -21.83 -14.37
CA ASP A 144 -3.21 -22.81 -14.42
C ASP A 144 -1.86 -22.20 -14.82
N ARG A 145 -1.84 -20.93 -15.27
CA ARG A 145 -0.64 -20.20 -15.67
C ARG A 145 -0.22 -19.13 -14.67
N LEU A 146 -1.08 -18.80 -13.70
CA LEU A 146 -0.87 -17.70 -12.75
C LEU A 146 0.47 -17.81 -12.02
N GLU A 147 0.73 -18.95 -11.39
CA GLU A 147 1.96 -19.18 -10.62
C GLU A 147 3.22 -19.02 -11.48
N THR A 148 3.23 -19.60 -12.69
CA THR A 148 4.35 -19.45 -13.62
C THR A 148 4.56 -18.00 -14.03
N VAL A 149 3.49 -17.27 -14.38
CA VAL A 149 3.60 -15.86 -14.78
C VAL A 149 4.17 -15.01 -13.64
N VAL A 150 3.71 -15.24 -12.41
CA VAL A 150 4.20 -14.54 -11.22
C VAL A 150 5.69 -14.78 -11.02
N HIS A 151 6.15 -16.03 -11.13
CA HIS A 151 7.56 -16.36 -10.99
C HIS A 151 8.45 -15.70 -12.05
N GLU A 152 8.03 -15.70 -13.30
CA GLU A 152 8.81 -15.11 -14.41
C GLU A 152 8.89 -13.58 -14.30
N LEU A 153 7.77 -12.91 -14.00
CA LEU A 153 7.76 -11.47 -13.75
C LEU A 153 8.62 -11.11 -12.53
N SER A 154 8.50 -11.89 -11.46
CA SER A 154 9.30 -11.70 -10.25
C SER A 154 10.79 -11.83 -10.53
N GLY A 155 11.21 -12.87 -11.25
CA GLY A 155 12.61 -13.07 -11.65
C GLY A 155 13.14 -11.90 -12.46
N ALA A 156 12.40 -11.45 -13.48
CA ALA A 156 12.80 -10.32 -14.32
C ALA A 156 12.89 -9.00 -13.55
N LEU A 157 11.97 -8.74 -12.61
CA LEU A 157 12.01 -7.57 -11.74
C LEU A 157 13.19 -7.65 -10.75
N ARG A 158 13.40 -8.81 -10.13
CA ARG A 158 14.49 -9.06 -9.17
C ARG A 158 15.85 -8.75 -9.77
N GLU A 159 16.11 -9.15 -11.02
CA GLU A 159 17.38 -8.87 -11.69
C GLU A 159 17.66 -7.37 -11.78
N ARG A 160 16.65 -6.56 -12.15
CA ARG A 160 16.78 -5.09 -12.23
C ARG A 160 16.94 -4.47 -10.85
N VAL A 161 16.10 -4.88 -9.89
CA VAL A 161 16.15 -4.38 -8.52
C VAL A 161 17.50 -4.65 -7.84
N ARG A 162 18.11 -5.82 -8.07
CA ARG A 162 19.45 -6.11 -7.56
C ARG A 162 20.53 -5.21 -8.14
N GLN A 163 20.37 -4.76 -9.39
CA GLN A 163 21.31 -3.85 -10.05
C GLN A 163 21.12 -2.40 -9.59
N ASP A 164 19.88 -1.92 -9.59
CA ASP A 164 19.58 -0.50 -9.38
C ASP A 164 19.46 -0.11 -7.92
N TYR A 165 18.89 -1.00 -7.10
CA TYR A 165 18.64 -0.74 -5.69
C TYR A 165 19.63 -1.50 -4.81
N GLY A 166 19.98 -2.73 -5.17
CA GLY A 166 20.82 -3.60 -4.36
C GLY A 166 20.04 -4.28 -3.23
N LEU A 167 20.31 -5.55 -3.00
CA LEU A 167 19.64 -6.38 -2.00
C LEU A 167 20.63 -7.35 -1.35
N PRO A 168 20.37 -7.81 -0.11
CA PRO A 168 21.13 -8.91 0.48
C PRO A 168 21.12 -10.14 -0.42
N GLU A 169 22.25 -10.84 -0.56
CA GLU A 169 22.30 -12.03 -1.44
C GLU A 169 21.37 -13.16 -1.00
N VAL A 170 21.04 -13.19 0.30
CA VAL A 170 20.20 -14.21 0.94
C VAL A 170 18.71 -13.91 0.87
N GLU A 171 18.28 -12.77 0.31
CA GLU A 171 16.85 -12.47 0.25
C GLU A 171 16.07 -13.49 -0.58
N THR A 172 14.87 -13.83 -0.10
CA THR A 172 13.99 -14.79 -0.77
C THR A 172 12.52 -14.40 -0.64
N VAL A 173 11.79 -14.63 -1.73
CA VAL A 173 10.33 -14.56 -1.77
C VAL A 173 9.78 -15.93 -2.15
N GLN A 174 8.87 -16.45 -1.34
CA GLN A 174 8.02 -17.59 -1.69
C GLN A 174 6.66 -17.06 -2.15
N TYR A 175 6.11 -17.63 -3.22
CA TYR A 175 4.77 -17.28 -3.71
C TYR A 175 3.81 -18.43 -3.43
N ASP A 176 2.62 -18.11 -2.91
CA ASP A 176 1.54 -19.07 -2.70
C ASP A 176 0.23 -18.54 -3.30
N VAL A 177 -0.50 -19.40 -4.00
CA VAL A 177 -1.85 -19.07 -4.49
C VAL A 177 -2.87 -19.45 -3.42
N VAL A 178 -3.69 -18.49 -2.99
CA VAL A 178 -4.67 -18.63 -1.92
C VAL A 178 -6.08 -18.26 -2.38
N THR A 179 -7.09 -18.55 -1.55
CA THR A 179 -8.51 -18.22 -1.79
C THR A 179 -9.15 -17.71 -0.50
N ASP A 180 -10.39 -17.22 -0.60
CA ASP A 180 -11.21 -16.65 0.48
C ASP A 180 -10.52 -15.46 1.17
N LYS A 181 -9.97 -14.55 0.38
CA LYS A 181 -9.28 -13.33 0.86
C LYS A 181 -9.95 -12.05 0.37
N PRO A 182 -9.92 -10.95 1.15
CA PRO A 182 -10.52 -9.68 0.75
C PRO A 182 -9.62 -8.85 -0.18
N TRP A 183 -8.35 -9.23 -0.36
CA TRP A 183 -7.32 -8.54 -1.15
C TRP A 183 -6.86 -9.38 -2.35
N SER A 184 -6.04 -8.81 -3.25
CA SER A 184 -5.55 -9.47 -4.47
C SER A 184 -4.16 -10.08 -4.33
N GLY A 185 -3.27 -9.43 -3.57
CA GLY A 185 -1.98 -9.94 -3.12
C GLY A 185 -1.72 -9.46 -1.70
N PHE A 186 -0.79 -10.11 -1.02
CA PHE A 186 -0.32 -9.69 0.29
C PHE A 186 1.09 -10.22 0.57
N ASN A 187 1.97 -9.38 1.10
CA ASN A 187 3.31 -9.75 1.55
C ASN A 187 3.33 -10.00 3.06
N TYR A 188 3.64 -11.23 3.46
CA TYR A 188 4.02 -11.54 4.82
C TYR A 188 5.54 -11.45 4.96
N TYR A 189 6.04 -10.38 5.56
CA TYR A 189 7.46 -10.26 5.86
C TYR A 189 7.82 -11.06 7.11
N LEU A 190 8.73 -12.02 6.97
CA LEU A 190 9.09 -13.01 7.99
C LEU A 190 10.36 -12.64 8.76
N GLY A 191 11.03 -11.54 8.40
CA GLY A 191 12.38 -11.22 8.85
C GLY A 191 13.45 -12.05 8.16
N ASP A 192 14.71 -11.78 8.48
CA ASP A 192 15.89 -12.44 7.88
C ASP A 192 15.89 -12.33 6.34
N TYR A 193 15.35 -11.24 5.80
CA TYR A 193 15.21 -10.98 4.37
C TYR A 193 14.29 -11.97 3.63
N ARG A 194 13.25 -12.49 4.31
CA ARG A 194 12.33 -13.48 3.76
C ARG A 194 10.90 -12.95 3.72
N SER A 195 10.22 -13.13 2.58
CA SER A 195 8.78 -12.90 2.47
C SER A 195 8.04 -14.13 1.97
N GLN A 196 6.79 -14.26 2.39
CA GLN A 196 5.80 -15.10 1.75
C GLN A 196 4.75 -14.18 1.10
N VAL A 197 4.64 -14.22 -0.23
CA VAL A 197 3.65 -13.46 -0.99
C VAL A 197 2.49 -14.37 -1.33
N ALA A 198 1.32 -14.06 -0.79
CA ALA A 198 0.10 -14.77 -1.08
C ALA A 198 -0.68 -14.03 -2.18
N ILE A 199 -1.12 -14.75 -3.21
CA ILE A 199 -1.87 -14.20 -4.35
C ILE A 199 -3.26 -14.81 -4.35
N ASN A 200 -4.29 -13.96 -4.24
CA ASN A 200 -5.67 -14.43 -4.15
C ASN A 200 -6.23 -14.79 -5.52
N ALA A 201 -6.67 -16.04 -5.70
CA ALA A 201 -7.26 -16.55 -6.94
C ALA A 201 -8.81 -16.54 -6.96
N ASP A 202 -9.47 -15.92 -5.98
CA ASP A 202 -10.94 -15.82 -5.94
C ASP A 202 -11.52 -15.07 -7.16
N LEU A 203 -10.76 -14.12 -7.70
CA LEU A 203 -11.10 -13.40 -8.93
C LEU A 203 -10.04 -13.64 -10.01
N PRO A 204 -10.44 -13.69 -11.30
CA PRO A 204 -9.47 -13.75 -12.39
C PRO A 204 -8.50 -12.57 -12.36
N HIS A 205 -7.21 -12.89 -12.32
CA HIS A 205 -6.14 -11.92 -12.51
C HIS A 205 -6.06 -11.49 -13.97
N ARG A 206 -5.59 -10.27 -14.20
CA ARG A 206 -5.35 -9.74 -15.53
C ARG A 206 -3.87 -9.80 -15.86
N LEU A 207 -3.52 -10.31 -17.04
CA LEU A 207 -2.14 -10.37 -17.52
C LEU A 207 -1.47 -9.00 -17.49
N SER A 208 -2.17 -7.95 -17.93
CA SER A 208 -1.67 -6.56 -17.88
C SER A 208 -1.46 -6.02 -16.45
N GLN A 209 -2.14 -6.57 -15.44
CA GLN A 209 -2.05 -6.12 -14.05
C GLN A 209 -0.96 -6.86 -13.26
N LEU A 210 -0.64 -8.10 -13.63
CA LEU A 210 0.34 -8.94 -12.91
C LEU A 210 1.71 -8.28 -12.75
N PRO A 211 2.28 -7.54 -13.73
CA PRO A 211 3.51 -6.77 -13.53
C PRO A 211 3.46 -5.84 -12.32
N HIS A 212 2.35 -5.11 -12.16
CA HIS A 212 2.15 -4.18 -11.05
C HIS A 212 1.94 -4.92 -9.74
N LEU A 213 1.13 -5.98 -9.73
CA LEU A 213 0.89 -6.78 -8.51
C LEU A 213 2.19 -7.41 -8.01
N VAL A 214 2.96 -8.05 -8.88
CA VAL A 214 4.23 -8.68 -8.50
C VAL A 214 5.22 -7.63 -8.03
N ALA A 215 5.31 -6.49 -8.72
CA ALA A 215 6.20 -5.41 -8.29
C ALA A 215 5.82 -4.85 -6.92
N HIS A 216 4.53 -4.63 -6.69
CA HIS A 216 3.97 -4.11 -5.45
C HIS A 216 4.30 -5.03 -4.26
N GLU A 217 4.06 -6.33 -4.41
CA GLU A 217 4.30 -7.27 -3.31
C GLU A 217 5.77 -7.64 -3.13
N SER A 218 6.61 -7.52 -4.16
CA SER A 218 7.99 -8.04 -4.13
C SER A 218 9.05 -7.04 -4.58
N TYR A 219 9.31 -6.95 -5.88
CA TYR A 219 10.45 -6.21 -6.43
C TYR A 219 9.97 -5.06 -7.34
N PRO A 220 10.17 -3.76 -6.99
CA PRO A 220 10.86 -3.22 -5.82
C PRO A 220 9.94 -2.84 -4.64
N GLY A 221 8.74 -3.41 -4.53
CA GLY A 221 7.76 -3.04 -3.50
C GLY A 221 8.05 -3.61 -2.11
N HIS A 222 7.03 -4.10 -1.41
CA HIS A 222 7.07 -4.41 0.04
C HIS A 222 8.27 -5.26 0.46
N HIS A 223 8.54 -6.38 -0.23
CA HIS A 223 9.70 -7.22 0.11
C HIS A 223 11.02 -6.45 0.04
N THR A 224 11.20 -5.64 -1.01
CA THR A 224 12.41 -4.85 -1.22
C THR A 224 12.55 -3.77 -0.15
N GLU A 225 11.46 -3.08 0.19
CA GLU A 225 11.43 -2.09 1.27
C GLU A 225 11.83 -2.72 2.60
N HIS A 226 11.19 -3.82 2.99
CA HIS A 226 11.50 -4.51 4.23
C HIS A 226 12.95 -4.97 4.29
N CYS A 227 13.47 -5.58 3.22
CA CYS A 227 14.86 -6.03 3.19
C CYS A 227 15.86 -4.88 3.35
N ARG A 228 15.58 -3.73 2.72
CA ARG A 228 16.47 -2.58 2.78
C ARG A 228 16.41 -1.87 4.13
N LYS A 229 15.21 -1.70 4.69
CA LYS A 229 15.01 -1.16 6.04
C LYS A 229 15.57 -2.08 7.12
N GLU A 230 15.44 -3.40 7.00
CA GLU A 230 16.05 -4.35 7.93
C GLU A 230 17.57 -4.21 7.92
N ARG A 231 18.21 -4.26 6.75
CA ARG A 231 19.67 -4.11 6.65
C ARG A 231 20.17 -2.74 7.13
N GLY A 232 19.47 -1.68 6.75
CA GLY A 232 19.89 -0.30 6.97
C GLY A 232 19.52 0.24 8.35
N LEU A 233 18.25 0.19 8.71
CA LEU A 233 17.72 0.81 9.93
C LEU A 233 17.81 -0.14 11.12
N VAL A 234 17.51 -1.44 10.95
CA VAL A 234 17.51 -2.40 12.06
C VAL A 234 18.92 -2.91 12.37
N GLU A 235 19.58 -3.57 11.41
CA GLU A 235 20.86 -4.23 11.66
C GLU A 235 22.03 -3.24 11.84
N ARG A 236 22.15 -2.27 10.92
CA ARG A 236 23.26 -1.31 10.92
C ARG A 236 23.07 -0.20 11.95
N ASP A 237 21.86 0.37 12.03
CA ASP A 237 21.61 1.57 12.85
C ASP A 237 20.90 1.28 14.19
N HIS A 238 20.55 0.01 14.46
CA HIS A 238 19.92 -0.43 15.71
C HIS A 238 18.61 0.32 16.04
N GLN A 239 17.81 0.64 15.02
CA GLN A 239 16.52 1.31 15.16
C GLN A 239 15.40 0.29 15.35
N VAL A 240 15.16 -0.09 16.61
CA VAL A 240 14.19 -1.12 16.99
C VAL A 240 12.75 -0.81 16.56
N GLU A 241 12.41 0.47 16.39
CA GLU A 241 11.09 0.90 15.91
C GLU A 241 10.75 0.38 14.50
N HIS A 242 11.73 0.00 13.69
CA HIS A 242 11.53 -0.59 12.36
C HIS A 242 11.43 -2.12 12.36
N THR A 243 11.40 -2.75 13.54
CA THR A 243 11.12 -4.19 13.69
C THR A 243 9.64 -4.52 13.74
N ILE A 244 8.77 -3.52 13.70
CA ILE A 244 7.32 -3.66 13.75
C ILE A 244 6.68 -2.79 12.67
N PHE A 245 5.74 -3.36 11.92
CA PHE A 245 4.92 -2.66 10.94
C PHE A 245 3.48 -2.67 11.44
N LEU A 246 2.90 -1.48 11.64
CA LEU A 246 1.59 -1.30 12.25
C LEU A 246 0.63 -0.73 11.22
N VAL A 247 -0.56 -1.32 11.09
CA VAL A 247 -1.61 -0.76 10.23
C VAL A 247 -2.15 0.55 10.83
N ASN A 248 -2.79 1.36 9.98
CA ASN A 248 -3.35 2.66 10.37
C ASN A 248 -2.31 3.65 10.93
N THR A 249 -1.10 3.61 10.37
CA THR A 249 -0.04 4.59 10.64
C THR A 249 0.52 5.19 9.35
N PRO A 250 1.30 6.29 9.43
CA PRO A 250 1.81 6.96 8.24
C PRO A 250 2.81 6.14 7.44
N GLU A 251 3.38 5.08 8.04
CA GLU A 251 4.25 4.16 7.32
C GLU A 251 3.48 3.35 6.26
N CYS A 252 2.20 3.01 6.50
CA CYS A 252 1.38 2.35 5.49
C CYS A 252 1.23 3.22 4.24
N LEU A 253 0.97 4.53 4.38
CA LEU A 253 0.84 5.42 3.22
C LEU A 253 2.15 5.48 2.41
N MET A 254 3.29 5.47 3.10
CA MET A 254 4.61 5.49 2.46
C MET A 254 4.89 4.18 1.73
N ALA A 255 4.66 3.04 2.39
CA ALA A 255 4.88 1.70 1.85
C ALA A 255 3.99 1.41 0.63
N GLU A 256 2.69 1.72 0.73
CA GLU A 256 1.72 1.48 -0.34
C GLU A 256 1.98 2.36 -1.56
N GLY A 257 2.28 3.64 -1.34
CA GLY A 257 2.67 4.54 -2.43
C GLY A 257 3.98 4.12 -3.11
N LEU A 258 4.96 3.63 -2.33
CA LEU A 258 6.23 3.11 -2.85
C LEU A 258 5.98 1.89 -3.72
N ALA A 259 5.20 0.93 -3.21
CA ALA A 259 4.88 -0.32 -3.86
C ALA A 259 4.11 -0.10 -5.18
N ASP A 260 3.11 0.79 -5.19
CA ASP A 260 2.36 1.16 -6.41
C ASP A 260 3.24 1.83 -7.48
N LEU A 261 4.30 2.52 -7.07
CA LEU A 261 5.26 3.15 -7.97
C LEU A 261 6.41 2.23 -8.40
N GLY A 262 6.44 0.98 -7.96
CA GLY A 262 7.56 0.07 -8.20
C GLY A 262 7.87 -0.18 -9.68
N VAL A 263 6.84 -0.42 -10.50
CA VAL A 263 7.00 -0.57 -11.96
C VAL A 263 7.47 0.75 -12.59
N THR A 264 6.91 1.88 -12.18
CA THR A 264 7.30 3.21 -12.66
C THR A 264 8.76 3.53 -12.33
N ALA A 265 9.23 3.15 -11.15
CA ALA A 265 10.58 3.41 -10.68
C ALA A 265 11.63 2.50 -11.34
N THR A 266 11.27 1.25 -11.65
CA THR A 266 12.22 0.23 -12.15
C THR A 266 12.19 0.08 -13.67
N ILE A 267 11.00 0.06 -14.26
CA ILE A 267 10.81 -0.14 -15.71
C ILE A 267 10.49 1.19 -16.39
N GLY A 268 9.58 1.97 -15.80
CA GLY A 268 9.13 3.24 -16.35
C GLY A 268 8.23 3.08 -17.57
N ARG A 269 8.35 4.00 -18.53
CA ARG A 269 7.64 3.91 -19.81
C ARG A 269 8.15 2.70 -20.59
N GLY A 270 7.25 1.97 -21.25
CA GLY A 270 7.59 0.71 -21.92
C GLY A 270 7.42 -0.53 -21.02
N TRP A 271 6.84 -0.41 -19.82
CA TRP A 271 6.48 -1.55 -18.98
C TRP A 271 5.48 -2.50 -19.65
N GLY A 272 4.56 -2.00 -20.47
CA GLY A 272 3.59 -2.83 -21.17
C GLY A 272 4.26 -3.72 -22.23
N PRO A 273 5.02 -3.14 -23.18
CA PRO A 273 5.85 -3.91 -24.11
C PRO A 273 6.84 -4.86 -23.40
N TRP A 274 7.46 -4.43 -22.31
CA TRP A 274 8.34 -5.28 -21.49
C TRP A 274 7.59 -6.49 -20.92
N ALA A 275 6.40 -6.29 -20.34
CA ALA A 275 5.56 -7.37 -19.84
C ALA A 275 5.08 -8.28 -20.98
N GLN A 276 4.75 -7.71 -22.15
CA GLN A 276 4.36 -8.46 -23.33
C GLN A 276 5.45 -9.42 -23.79
N GLU A 277 6.72 -9.01 -23.78
CA GLU A 277 7.86 -9.87 -24.14
C GLU A 277 7.97 -11.08 -23.20
N ILE A 278 7.93 -10.86 -21.88
CA ILE A 278 7.98 -11.94 -20.88
C ILE A 278 6.80 -12.90 -21.04
N LEU A 279 5.59 -12.36 -21.21
CA LEU A 279 4.39 -13.17 -21.36
C LEU A 279 4.38 -13.96 -22.68
N ALA A 280 4.98 -13.43 -23.74
CA ALA A 280 5.10 -14.10 -25.03
C ALA A 280 5.96 -15.36 -24.95
N ASP A 281 7.02 -15.37 -24.14
CA ASP A 281 7.84 -16.57 -23.89
C ASP A 281 7.05 -17.68 -23.19
N LEU A 282 5.99 -17.31 -22.46
CA LEU A 282 5.03 -18.24 -21.86
C LEU A 282 3.90 -18.63 -22.84
N GLY A 283 3.90 -18.12 -24.07
CA GLY A 283 2.84 -18.33 -25.05
C GLY A 283 1.53 -17.58 -24.72
N LEU A 284 1.58 -16.63 -23.79
CA LEU A 284 0.49 -15.73 -23.45
C LEU A 284 0.59 -14.46 -24.29
N ARG A 285 -0.54 -13.81 -24.56
CA ARG A 285 -0.57 -12.64 -25.45
C ARG A 285 -1.33 -11.51 -24.78
N ILE A 286 -0.69 -10.35 -24.78
CA ILE A 286 -1.30 -9.05 -24.46
C ILE A 286 -0.87 -8.04 -25.52
N ASP A 287 -1.58 -6.93 -25.61
CA ASP A 287 -1.13 -5.72 -26.30
C ASP A 287 -0.56 -4.78 -25.24
N GLY A 288 0.77 -4.74 -25.15
CA GLY A 288 1.50 -3.98 -24.13
C GLY A 288 1.33 -2.47 -24.27
N GLU A 289 1.28 -1.95 -25.51
CA GLU A 289 1.05 -0.52 -25.74
C GLU A 289 -0.37 -0.13 -25.32
N LEU A 290 -1.36 -0.97 -25.65
CA LEU A 290 -2.73 -0.77 -25.19
C LEU A 290 -2.85 -0.90 -23.67
N ALA A 291 -2.14 -1.83 -23.04
CA ALA A 291 -2.13 -1.98 -21.59
C ALA A 291 -1.64 -0.70 -20.89
N GLU A 292 -0.54 -0.10 -21.37
CA GLU A 292 -0.07 1.20 -20.87
C GLU A 292 -1.09 2.32 -21.07
N ALA A 293 -1.65 2.40 -22.28
CA ALA A 293 -2.63 3.43 -22.61
C ALA A 293 -3.89 3.32 -21.75
N VAL A 294 -4.40 2.11 -21.52
CA VAL A 294 -5.56 1.83 -20.67
C VAL A 294 -5.25 2.15 -19.21
N ALA A 295 -4.08 1.75 -18.70
CA ALA A 295 -3.66 2.08 -17.34
C ALA A 295 -3.62 3.61 -17.13
N GLY A 296 -2.99 4.34 -18.06
CA GLY A 296 -2.92 5.80 -18.04
C GLY A 296 -4.29 6.48 -18.13
N ALA A 297 -5.18 5.98 -19.00
CA ALA A 297 -6.55 6.49 -19.12
C ALA A 297 -7.38 6.24 -17.86
N SER A 298 -7.15 5.11 -17.17
CA SER A 298 -7.88 4.76 -15.95
C SER A 298 -7.36 5.43 -14.67
N ALA A 299 -6.16 6.04 -14.69
CA ALA A 299 -5.55 6.66 -13.51
C ALA A 299 -6.42 7.75 -12.86
N GLY A 300 -7.26 8.44 -13.65
CA GLY A 300 -8.22 9.41 -13.11
C GLY A 300 -9.27 8.78 -12.18
N LEU A 301 -9.47 7.46 -12.23
CA LEU A 301 -10.45 6.73 -11.43
C LEU A 301 -9.90 6.27 -10.06
N ASP A 302 -8.62 6.48 -9.76
CA ASP A 302 -7.98 5.97 -8.53
C ASP A 302 -8.68 6.50 -7.27
N ARG A 303 -9.14 7.76 -7.29
CA ARG A 303 -9.83 8.39 -6.17
C ARG A 303 -11.24 7.86 -5.91
N VAL A 304 -11.86 7.15 -6.85
CA VAL A 304 -13.26 6.68 -6.72
C VAL A 304 -13.45 5.81 -5.48
N ARG A 305 -12.44 4.99 -5.10
CA ARG A 305 -12.53 4.17 -3.88
C ARG A 305 -12.47 5.01 -2.61
N GLN A 306 -11.63 6.05 -2.60
CA GLN A 306 -11.55 6.99 -1.49
C GLN A 306 -12.83 7.84 -1.37
N ASP A 307 -13.40 8.28 -2.50
CA ASP A 307 -14.67 8.99 -2.52
C ASP A 307 -15.82 8.11 -2.03
N ALA A 308 -15.82 6.82 -2.38
CA ALA A 308 -16.74 5.84 -1.84
C ALA A 308 -16.59 5.67 -0.31
N ALA A 309 -15.36 5.69 0.21
CA ALA A 309 -15.10 5.66 1.65
C ALA A 309 -15.63 6.93 2.36
N LEU A 310 -15.43 8.11 1.76
CA LEU A 310 -15.99 9.38 2.23
C LEU A 310 -17.52 9.36 2.21
N MET A 311 -18.13 8.84 1.14
CA MET A 311 -19.58 8.68 1.06
C MET A 311 -20.11 7.82 2.21
N LEU A 312 -19.45 6.69 2.49
CA LEU A 312 -19.87 5.75 3.52
C LEU A 312 -19.69 6.30 4.94
N HIS A 313 -18.49 6.80 5.26
CA HIS A 313 -18.09 7.08 6.64
C HIS A 313 -18.23 8.53 7.08
N ASP A 314 -18.10 9.49 6.15
CA ASP A 314 -18.20 10.92 6.44
C ASP A 314 -19.59 11.48 6.10
N ARG A 315 -20.16 11.05 4.98
CA ARG A 315 -21.47 11.53 4.50
C ARG A 315 -22.64 10.61 4.84
N HIS A 316 -22.36 9.45 5.44
CA HIS A 316 -23.35 8.46 5.87
C HIS A 316 -24.33 8.04 4.75
N ALA A 317 -23.83 7.92 3.51
CA ALA A 317 -24.57 7.35 2.40
C ALA A 317 -24.88 5.87 2.66
N THR A 318 -25.92 5.34 2.00
CA THR A 318 -26.26 3.92 2.14
C THR A 318 -25.28 3.04 1.39
N GLU A 319 -25.15 1.78 1.81
CA GLU A 319 -24.33 0.78 1.10
C GLU A 319 -24.74 0.65 -0.39
N ASP A 320 -26.03 0.72 -0.70
CA ASP A 320 -26.52 0.64 -2.08
C ASP A 320 -26.13 1.88 -2.91
N ASP A 321 -26.12 3.08 -2.31
CA ASP A 321 -25.63 4.30 -2.97
C ASP A 321 -24.12 4.19 -3.28
N VAL A 322 -23.34 3.66 -2.33
CA VAL A 322 -21.90 3.44 -2.50
C VAL A 322 -21.62 2.40 -3.58
N VAL A 323 -22.39 1.30 -3.62
CA VAL A 323 -22.29 0.29 -4.68
C VAL A 323 -22.64 0.89 -6.04
N ALA A 324 -23.69 1.70 -6.14
CA ALA A 324 -24.08 2.37 -7.37
C ALA A 324 -22.97 3.32 -7.86
N PHE A 325 -22.38 4.11 -6.96
CA PHE A 325 -21.25 5.01 -7.24
C PHE A 325 -20.02 4.24 -7.77
N LEU A 326 -19.63 3.15 -7.10
CA LEU A 326 -18.50 2.32 -7.52
C LEU A 326 -18.74 1.70 -8.90
N ARG A 327 -19.95 1.18 -9.16
CA ARG A 327 -20.30 0.59 -10.46
C ARG A 327 -20.22 1.61 -11.58
N GLN A 328 -20.78 2.79 -11.36
CA GLN A 328 -20.80 3.88 -12.34
C GLN A 328 -19.38 4.29 -12.71
N TRP A 329 -18.56 4.66 -11.71
CA TRP A 329 -17.28 5.29 -12.00
C TRP A 329 -16.15 4.29 -12.28
N LEU A 330 -16.11 3.13 -11.64
CA LEU A 330 -15.10 2.11 -11.94
C LEU A 330 -15.47 1.17 -13.09
N LEU A 331 -16.68 1.31 -13.64
CA LEU A 331 -17.19 0.48 -14.74
C LEU A 331 -17.12 -1.02 -14.38
N VAL A 332 -17.42 -1.34 -13.12
CA VAL A 332 -17.38 -2.70 -12.58
C VAL A 332 -18.79 -3.29 -12.41
N PRO A 333 -18.93 -4.62 -12.49
CA PRO A 333 -20.19 -5.27 -12.15
C PRO A 333 -20.51 -5.18 -10.65
N GLU A 334 -21.77 -5.45 -10.30
CA GLU A 334 -22.29 -5.25 -8.94
C GLU A 334 -21.60 -6.14 -7.89
N ASP A 335 -21.34 -7.40 -8.21
CA ASP A 335 -20.62 -8.35 -7.37
C ASP A 335 -19.24 -7.81 -6.98
N ARG A 336 -18.49 -7.27 -7.95
CA ARG A 336 -17.19 -6.64 -7.71
C ARG A 336 -17.32 -5.37 -6.87
N ALA A 337 -18.31 -4.52 -7.12
CA ALA A 337 -18.56 -3.33 -6.30
C ALA A 337 -18.90 -3.68 -4.85
N ARG A 338 -19.72 -4.73 -4.63
CA ARG A 338 -20.05 -5.23 -3.29
C ARG A 338 -18.82 -5.83 -2.59
N GLN A 339 -17.94 -6.53 -3.31
CA GLN A 339 -16.68 -6.99 -2.73
C GLN A 339 -15.80 -5.83 -2.26
N MET A 340 -15.71 -4.75 -3.06
CA MET A 340 -14.96 -3.55 -2.68
C MET A 340 -15.58 -2.85 -1.46
N LEU A 341 -16.92 -2.78 -1.40
CA LEU A 341 -17.62 -2.25 -0.23
C LEU A 341 -17.26 -3.01 1.06
N ARG A 342 -17.10 -4.35 1.02
CA ARG A 342 -16.68 -5.11 2.22
C ARG A 342 -15.34 -4.63 2.79
N PHE A 343 -14.38 -4.30 1.91
CA PHE A 343 -13.09 -3.74 2.33
C PHE A 343 -13.27 -2.33 2.90
N LEU A 344 -14.03 -1.47 2.21
CA LEU A 344 -14.32 -0.11 2.66
C LEU A 344 -15.09 -0.06 3.99
N ALA A 345 -15.92 -1.07 4.28
CA ALA A 345 -16.69 -1.16 5.53
C ALA A 345 -15.94 -1.85 6.67
N HIS A 346 -14.77 -2.47 6.41
CA HIS A 346 -14.04 -3.23 7.42
C HIS A 346 -13.50 -2.30 8.53
N PRO A 347 -13.75 -2.57 9.83
CA PRO A 347 -13.34 -1.68 10.92
C PRO A 347 -11.85 -1.33 10.93
N LEU A 348 -10.99 -2.31 10.62
CA LEU A 348 -9.53 -2.13 10.57
C LEU A 348 -9.06 -1.44 9.28
N TRP A 349 -9.77 -1.61 8.15
CA TRP A 349 -9.31 -1.18 6.83
C TRP A 349 -10.11 -0.02 6.21
N ARG A 350 -11.14 0.48 6.89
CA ARG A 350 -12.04 1.53 6.37
C ARG A 350 -11.32 2.79 5.87
N ALA A 351 -10.20 3.14 6.51
CA ALA A 351 -9.36 4.27 6.12
C ALA A 351 -8.23 3.87 5.16
N TYR A 352 -7.93 2.58 5.06
CA TYR A 352 -6.74 2.06 4.38
C TYR A 352 -6.76 2.30 2.88
N THR A 353 -7.92 2.46 2.23
CA THR A 353 -7.93 2.83 0.80
C THR A 353 -7.20 4.15 0.51
N SER A 354 -7.07 5.04 1.50
CA SER A 354 -6.36 6.31 1.37
C SER A 354 -4.84 6.14 1.30
N THR A 355 -4.27 5.03 1.78
CA THR A 355 -2.82 4.78 1.68
C THR A 355 -2.42 4.62 0.22
N TYR A 356 -3.16 3.85 -0.57
CA TYR A 356 -2.96 3.70 -2.01
C TYR A 356 -3.13 5.03 -2.74
N VAL A 357 -4.29 5.68 -2.55
CA VAL A 357 -4.67 6.88 -3.34
C VAL A 357 -3.75 8.06 -3.01
N GLU A 358 -3.59 8.39 -1.73
CA GLU A 358 -2.80 9.55 -1.33
C GLU A 358 -1.30 9.24 -1.32
N GLY A 359 -0.90 8.00 -1.05
CA GLY A 359 0.49 7.53 -1.14
C GLY A 359 1.02 7.62 -2.56
N TYR A 360 0.30 7.02 -3.53
CA TYR A 360 0.66 7.13 -4.95
C TYR A 360 0.75 8.60 -5.38
N ARG A 361 -0.25 9.43 -5.06
CA ARG A 361 -0.27 10.84 -5.44
C ARG A 361 0.90 11.63 -4.85
N LEU A 362 1.17 11.45 -3.55
CA LEU A 362 2.23 12.17 -2.84
C LEU A 362 3.60 11.77 -3.37
N LEU A 363 3.88 10.47 -3.47
CA LEU A 363 5.18 9.97 -3.86
C LEU A 363 5.43 10.14 -5.36
N SER A 364 4.41 10.01 -6.22
CA SER A 364 4.52 10.31 -7.64
C SER A 364 4.93 11.77 -7.87
N ALA A 365 4.28 12.71 -7.17
CA ALA A 365 4.64 14.13 -7.23
C ALA A 365 6.08 14.37 -6.75
N TRP A 366 6.48 13.74 -5.65
CA TRP A 366 7.82 13.91 -5.07
C TRP A 366 8.94 13.27 -5.92
N LEU A 367 8.70 12.12 -6.54
CA LEU A 367 9.63 11.51 -7.49
C LEU A 367 9.75 12.32 -8.79
N ALA A 368 8.65 12.93 -9.24
CA ALA A 368 8.65 13.83 -10.40
C ALA A 368 9.40 15.13 -10.11
N ALA A 369 9.26 15.68 -8.90
CA ALA A 369 9.94 16.89 -8.43
C ALA A 369 11.42 16.68 -8.02
N ARG A 370 12.02 15.53 -8.32
CA ARG A 370 13.42 15.25 -7.99
C ARG A 370 14.37 16.33 -8.56
N PRO A 371 15.47 16.66 -7.85
CA PRO A 371 16.42 17.66 -8.33
C PRO A 371 16.98 17.32 -9.72
N ALA A 372 17.21 18.35 -10.52
CA ALA A 372 17.74 18.19 -11.87
C ALA A 372 19.05 17.37 -11.88
N GLY A 373 19.12 16.36 -12.75
CA GLY A 373 20.27 15.45 -12.83
C GLY A 373 20.26 14.29 -11.83
N THR A 374 19.30 14.24 -10.89
CA THR A 374 19.13 13.08 -10.00
C THR A 374 18.39 11.96 -10.74
N PRO A 375 18.98 10.75 -10.86
CA PRO A 375 18.28 9.58 -11.37
C PRO A 375 17.01 9.29 -10.56
N LEU A 376 15.98 8.74 -11.21
CA LEU A 376 14.76 8.33 -10.52
C LEU A 376 15.07 7.25 -9.47
N ALA A 377 15.96 6.31 -9.81
CA ALA A 377 16.39 5.23 -8.93
C ALA A 377 17.00 5.76 -7.61
N ASP A 378 17.89 6.75 -7.68
CA ASP A 378 18.49 7.38 -6.49
C ASP A 378 17.44 8.04 -5.58
N ARG A 379 16.42 8.66 -6.18
CA ARG A 379 15.31 9.25 -5.41
C ARG A 379 14.44 8.16 -4.77
N PHE A 380 14.20 7.06 -5.48
CA PHE A 380 13.44 5.92 -4.99
C PHE A 380 14.17 5.15 -3.88
N LEU A 381 15.51 5.07 -3.93
CA LEU A 381 16.34 4.49 -2.87
C LEU A 381 16.10 5.13 -1.51
N ARG A 382 15.84 6.43 -1.46
CA ARG A 382 15.51 7.11 -0.20
C ARG A 382 14.23 6.58 0.42
N LEU A 383 13.22 6.22 -0.37
CA LEU A 383 11.99 5.60 0.14
C LEU A 383 12.25 4.21 0.74
N LEU A 384 13.22 3.48 0.18
CA LEU A 384 13.60 2.15 0.65
C LEU A 384 14.54 2.16 1.88
N ASP A 385 15.33 3.23 2.05
CA ASP A 385 16.42 3.28 3.05
C ASP A 385 16.14 4.22 4.22
N GLU A 386 15.34 5.26 4.04
CA GLU A 386 15.11 6.31 5.04
C GLU A 386 13.75 6.15 5.72
N PRO A 387 13.62 6.55 7.01
CA PRO A 387 12.34 6.54 7.74
C PRO A 387 11.47 7.76 7.36
N LEU A 388 11.27 7.98 6.06
CA LEU A 388 10.50 9.12 5.54
C LEU A 388 9.04 9.03 5.99
N THR A 389 8.48 10.20 6.31
CA THR A 389 7.05 10.36 6.63
C THR A 389 6.36 11.18 5.56
N PRO A 390 5.03 11.07 5.41
CA PRO A 390 4.28 11.90 4.48
C PRO A 390 4.49 13.41 4.73
N ALA A 391 4.62 13.82 6.00
CA ALA A 391 4.94 15.20 6.35
C ALA A 391 6.34 15.63 5.88
N ALA A 392 7.36 14.78 6.04
CA ALA A 392 8.72 15.06 5.56
C ALA A 392 8.76 15.19 4.03
N VAL A 393 8.08 14.29 3.32
CA VAL A 393 7.97 14.32 1.85
C VAL A 393 7.28 15.60 1.37
N ARG A 394 6.20 16.02 2.01
CA ARG A 394 5.53 17.30 1.69
C ARG A 394 6.40 18.51 1.98
N ALA A 395 7.17 18.50 3.07
CA ALA A 395 8.10 19.59 3.38
C ALA A 395 9.18 19.73 2.30
N GLU A 396 9.71 18.60 1.79
CA GLU A 396 10.64 18.62 0.66
C GLU A 396 10.00 19.09 -0.65
N LEU A 397 8.72 18.74 -0.91
CA LEU A 397 7.98 19.23 -2.08
C LEU A 397 7.74 20.74 -2.07
N ALA A 398 7.66 21.34 -0.88
CA ALA A 398 7.38 22.76 -0.69
C ALA A 398 8.65 23.65 -0.66
N ALA A 399 9.82 23.04 -0.55
CA ALA A 399 11.13 23.70 -0.56
C ALA A 399 11.62 23.94 -1.98
#